data_AF-A0A554MWE8-F1
#
_entry.id   AF-A0A554MWE8-F1
#
_cell.length_a   1.000
_cell.length_b   1.000
_cell.length_c   1.000
_cell.angle_alpha   90.00
_cell.angle_beta   90.00
_cell.angle_gamma   90.00
#
_symmetry.space_group_name_H-M   'P 1'
#
loop_
_entity.id
_entity.type
_entity.pdbx_description
1 polymer ?
#
loop_
_entity_poly.entity_id
_entity_poly.type
_entity_poly.pdbx_seq_one_letter_code
_entity_poly.pdbx_strand_id
1 'polypeptide(L)'
;MEGVRDPQAIQTHHLRPEERKTSPTATLCRPCHDQVHALFTNEELRESFDTVAALRDADRLQAYLGWIRTTDKLRIDTRTSDHVRGRE
;
A
#
# COMPACT_ATOMS: atom_id res chain seq x y z
N MET A 1 9.40 23.35 -1.60
CA MET A 1 8.22 22.44 -1.57
C MET A 1 7.86 22.15 -3.00
N GLU A 2 8.64 21.27 -3.64
CA GLU A 2 8.48 20.94 -5.05
C GLU A 2 7.68 19.65 -5.12
N GLY A 3 6.40 19.80 -5.49
CA GLY A 3 5.49 18.69 -5.71
C GLY A 3 6.13 17.72 -6.68
N VAL A 4 6.21 16.47 -6.27
CA VAL A 4 6.77 15.39 -7.06
C VAL A 4 5.96 15.31 -8.37
N ARG A 5 6.57 15.70 -9.48
CA ARG A 5 5.89 15.85 -10.77
C ARG A 5 5.75 14.54 -11.53
N ASP A 6 6.25 13.42 -10.99
CA ASP A 6 5.76 12.10 -11.37
C ASP A 6 6.01 10.98 -10.33
N PRO A 7 5.09 10.78 -9.36
CA PRO A 7 5.00 9.64 -8.44
C PRO A 7 4.05 8.55 -8.97
N GLN A 8 3.88 8.51 -10.29
CA GLN A 8 3.12 7.58 -11.15
C GLN A 8 1.79 7.06 -10.56
N ALA A 9 0.73 7.80 -10.90
CA ALA A 9 -0.68 7.54 -10.59
C ALA A 9 -0.93 7.28 -9.09
N ILE A 10 -0.88 8.36 -8.30
CA ILE A 10 -1.38 8.35 -6.94
C ILE A 10 -2.84 7.86 -6.94
N GLN A 11 -3.14 6.83 -6.17
CA GLN A 11 -4.46 6.26 -5.96
C GLN A 11 -4.89 6.43 -4.51
N THR A 12 -6.18 6.69 -4.32
CA THR A 12 -6.81 6.69 -3.00
C THR A 12 -7.14 5.26 -2.61
N HIS A 13 -6.44 4.75 -1.61
CA HIS A 13 -6.73 3.46 -1.01
C HIS A 13 -7.70 3.64 0.17
N HIS A 14 -8.85 2.96 0.12
CA HIS A 14 -9.82 2.95 1.22
C HIS A 14 -9.50 1.77 2.12
N LEU A 15 -9.12 2.04 3.38
CA LEU A 15 -8.71 0.99 4.32
C LEU A 15 -9.90 0.14 4.81
N ARG A 16 -11.13 0.69 4.71
CA ARG A 16 -12.38 0.00 5.01
C ARG A 16 -13.37 0.24 3.86
N PRO A 17 -13.43 -0.64 2.85
CA PRO A 17 -14.24 -0.41 1.65
C PRO A 17 -15.75 -0.42 1.89
N GLU A 18 -16.22 -1.01 3.00
CA GLU A 18 -17.63 -1.07 3.39
C GLU A 18 -18.15 0.30 3.88
N GLU A 19 -17.31 1.05 4.58
CA GLU A 19 -17.68 2.30 5.24
C GLU A 19 -16.99 3.51 4.58
N ARG A 20 -17.17 3.66 3.26
CA ARG A 20 -16.43 4.67 2.46
C ARG A 20 -16.52 6.11 2.99
N LYS A 21 -17.58 6.46 3.73
CA LYS A 21 -17.80 7.80 4.30
C LYS A 21 -16.93 8.11 5.54
N THR A 22 -16.59 7.10 6.32
CA THR A 22 -15.85 7.24 7.60
C THR A 22 -14.50 6.50 7.58
N SER A 23 -14.27 5.70 6.54
CA SER A 23 -13.03 4.96 6.36
C SER A 23 -11.84 5.91 6.20
N PRO A 24 -10.76 5.67 6.97
CA PRO A 24 -9.50 6.36 6.72
C PRO A 24 -9.00 6.00 5.32
N THR A 25 -8.53 7.01 4.60
CA THR A 25 -8.00 6.87 3.25
C THR A 25 -6.50 7.11 3.24
N ALA A 26 -5.78 6.34 2.44
CA ALA A 26 -4.35 6.46 2.24
C ALA A 26 -4.07 6.88 0.79
N THR A 27 -3.24 7.90 0.62
CA THR A 27 -2.78 8.35 -0.70
C THR A 27 -1.51 7.57 -1.06
N LEU A 28 -1.64 6.58 -1.95
CA LEU A 28 -0.54 5.67 -2.29
C LEU A 28 -0.19 5.78 -3.77
N CYS A 29 1.09 5.61 -4.12
CA CYS A 29 1.50 5.45 -5.51
C CYS A 29 0.96 4.12 -6.06
N ARG A 30 0.77 3.98 -7.39
CA ARG A 30 0.28 2.73 -7.99
C ARG A 30 1.07 1.48 -7.56
N PRO A 31 2.42 1.44 -7.65
CA PRO A 31 3.16 0.26 -7.20
C PRO A 31 3.10 0.05 -5.69
N CYS A 32 2.98 1.13 -4.91
CA CYS A 32 2.75 1.06 -3.46
C CYS A 32 1.43 0.34 -3.16
N HIS A 33 0.37 0.69 -3.89
CA HIS A 33 -0.94 0.07 -3.76
C HIS A 33 -0.91 -1.43 -4.10
N ASP A 34 -0.29 -1.77 -5.23
CA ASP A 34 -0.13 -3.16 -5.64
C ASP A 34 0.71 -3.94 -4.61
N GLN A 35 1.75 -3.32 -4.05
CA GLN A 35 2.59 -3.93 -3.01
C GLN A 35 1.83 -4.23 -1.72
N VAL A 36 0.95 -3.33 -1.29
CA VAL A 36 0.10 -3.54 -0.11
C VAL A 36 -0.77 -4.77 -0.31
N HIS A 37 -1.46 -4.87 -1.45
CA HIS A 37 -2.29 -6.03 -1.78
C HIS A 37 -1.48 -7.31 -2.06
N ALA A 38 -0.20 -7.20 -2.41
CA ALA A 38 0.69 -8.33 -2.56
C ALA A 38 1.22 -8.88 -1.23
N LEU A 39 1.19 -8.10 -0.14
CA LEU A 39 1.73 -8.46 1.18
C LEU A 39 0.66 -8.78 2.21
N PHE A 40 -0.52 -8.18 2.07
CA PHE A 40 -1.61 -8.28 3.03
C PHE A 40 -2.93 -8.63 2.34
N THR A 41 -3.70 -9.48 3.00
CA THR A 41 -5.08 -9.74 2.60
C THR A 41 -6.00 -8.59 2.99
N ASN A 42 -7.20 -8.54 2.40
CA ASN A 42 -8.20 -7.55 2.81
C ASN A 42 -8.63 -7.72 4.28
N GLU A 43 -8.54 -8.92 4.84
CA GLU A 43 -8.78 -9.18 6.27
C GLU A 43 -7.71 -8.53 7.14
N GLU A 44 -6.42 -8.81 6.86
CA GLU A 44 -5.30 -8.22 7.61
C GLU A 44 -5.31 -6.68 7.53
N LEU A 45 -5.65 -6.12 6.36
CA LEU A 45 -5.80 -4.67 6.17
C LEU A 45 -6.92 -4.07 7.02
N ARG A 46 -8.03 -4.78 7.20
CA ARG A 46 -9.15 -4.30 8.03
C ARG A 46 -8.90 -4.47 9.52
N GLU A 47 -8.23 -5.54 9.93
CA GLU A 47 -8.06 -5.88 11.35
C GLU A 47 -6.84 -5.22 11.98
N SER A 48 -5.72 -5.21 11.26
CA SER A 48 -4.42 -4.80 11.82
C SER A 48 -3.83 -3.55 11.16
N PHE A 49 -4.20 -3.27 9.90
CA PHE A 49 -3.62 -2.16 9.13
C PHE A 49 -4.67 -1.17 8.63
N ASP A 50 -5.71 -0.93 9.44
CA ASP A 50 -6.84 -0.09 9.04
C ASP A 50 -6.55 1.41 9.09
N THR A 51 -5.31 1.80 9.43
CA THR A 51 -4.86 3.20 9.46
C THR A 51 -3.56 3.38 8.68
N VAL A 52 -3.33 4.60 8.17
CA VAL A 52 -2.08 4.97 7.48
C VAL A 52 -0.87 4.78 8.40
N ALA A 53 -1.03 5.04 9.70
CA ALA A 53 0.04 4.85 10.68
C ALA A 53 0.40 3.37 10.82
N ALA A 54 -0.59 2.48 10.96
CA ALA A 54 -0.35 1.05 11.03
C ALA A 54 0.32 0.49 9.76
N LEU A 55 -0.13 0.92 8.57
CA LEU A 55 0.52 0.56 7.31
C LEU A 55 1.97 1.07 7.22
N ARG A 56 2.24 2.27 7.73
CA ARG A 56 3.59 2.84 7.77
C ARG A 56 4.51 2.16 8.75
N ASP A 57 3.97 1.54 9.81
CA ASP A 57 4.74 0.83 10.82
C ASP A 57 4.93 -0.65 10.48
N ALA A 58 4.11 -1.21 9.58
CA ALA A 58 4.15 -2.61 9.21
C ALA A 58 5.54 -3.10 8.76
N ASP A 59 6.12 -4.06 9.49
CA ASP A 59 7.46 -4.61 9.24
C ASP A 59 7.65 -5.08 7.79
N ARG A 60 6.63 -5.75 7.22
CA ARG A 60 6.66 -6.26 5.84
C ARG A 60 6.77 -5.15 4.79
N LEU A 61 6.39 -3.91 5.13
CA LEU A 61 6.50 -2.74 4.26
C LEU A 61 7.77 -1.93 4.51
N GLN A 62 8.42 -2.01 5.68
CA GLN A 62 9.58 -1.16 6.01
C GLN A 62 10.68 -1.24 4.96
N ALA A 63 11.07 -2.46 4.56
CA ALA A 63 12.10 -2.67 3.55
C ALA A 63 11.70 -2.09 2.17
N TYR A 64 10.43 -2.28 1.78
CA TYR A 64 9.91 -1.73 0.53
C TYR A 64 9.84 -0.20 0.56
N LEU A 65 9.37 0.39 1.66
CA LEU A 65 9.28 1.84 1.86
C LEU A 65 10.67 2.49 1.83
N GLY A 66 11.68 1.85 2.43
CA GLY A 66 13.06 2.31 2.34
C GLY A 66 13.57 2.31 0.89
N TRP A 67 13.34 1.21 0.18
CA TRP A 67 13.78 1.06 -1.21
C TRP A 67 13.05 1.98 -2.20
N ILE A 68 11.72 2.05 -2.14
CA ILE A 68 10.90 2.82 -3.09
C ILE A 68 11.18 4.32 -3.00
N ARG A 69 11.52 4.84 -1.82
CA ARG A 69 11.90 6.25 -1.61
C ARG A 69 13.21 6.63 -2.29
N THR A 70 14.06 5.64 -2.58
CA THR A 70 15.35 5.83 -3.26
C THR A 70 15.31 5.42 -4.73
N THR A 71 14.16 4.92 -5.20
CA THR A 71 13.99 4.33 -6.53
C THR A 71 13.21 5.27 -7.43
N ASP A 72 13.80 5.63 -8.58
CA ASP A 72 13.17 6.44 -9.63
C ASP A 72 12.44 5.59 -10.69
N LYS A 73 12.34 4.26 -10.48
CA LYS A 73 11.75 3.34 -11.45
C LYS A 73 10.23 3.47 -11.49
N LEU A 74 9.70 3.77 -12.67
CA LEU A 74 8.28 4.03 -12.93
C LEU A 74 7.43 2.76 -13.15
N ARG A 75 8.06 1.61 -13.41
CA ARG A 75 7.38 0.32 -13.64
C ARG A 75 8.06 -0.77 -12.82
N ILE A 76 7.39 -1.19 -11.75
CA ILE A 76 7.83 -2.24 -10.84
C ILE A 76 6.83 -3.39 -10.95
N ASP A 77 7.33 -4.60 -11.18
CA ASP A 77 6.51 -5.81 -11.15
C ASP A 77 6.37 -6.25 -9.70
N THR A 78 5.14 -6.18 -9.19
CA THR A 78 4.83 -6.61 -7.83
C THR A 78 4.33 -8.05 -7.87
N ARG A 79 5.09 -8.98 -7.28
CA ARG A 79 4.67 -10.37 -7.15
C ARG A 79 3.87 -10.57 -5.86
N THR A 80 2.61 -11.00 -5.98
CA THR A 80 1.78 -11.41 -4.84
C THR A 80 2.45 -12.53 -4.06
N SER A 81 2.60 -12.32 -2.75
CA SER A 81 3.21 -13.27 -1.81
C SER A 81 2.36 -14.52 -1.67
N ASP A 82 3.01 -15.66 -1.42
CA ASP A 82 2.34 -16.95 -1.22
C ASP A 82 1.34 -16.91 -0.05
N HIS A 83 1.65 -16.13 0.99
CA HIS A 83 0.79 -15.85 2.15
C HIS A 83 -0.58 -15.27 1.76
N VAL A 84 -0.60 -14.37 0.77
CA VAL A 84 -1.86 -13.78 0.28
C VAL A 84 -2.58 -14.77 -0.65
N ARG A 85 -1.84 -15.45 -1.53
CA ARG A 85 -2.39 -16.44 -2.47
C ARG A 85 -3.06 -17.64 -1.83
N GLY A 86 -2.60 -18.06 -0.66
CA GLY A 86 -3.19 -19.18 0.08
C GLY A 86 -4.45 -18.82 0.86
N ARG A 87 -4.87 -17.54 0.84
CA ARG A 87 -5.88 -16.99 1.76
C ARG A 87 -6.95 -16.12 1.06
N GLU A 88 -6.96 -16.12 -0.28
CA GLU A 88 -7.96 -15.45 -1.14
C GLU A 88 -9.21 -16.29 -1.40
#